data_AF-A0A960SC32-F1
#
_entry.id   AF-A0A960SC32-F1
#
_cell.length_a   1.000
_cell.length_b   1.000
_cell.length_c   1.000
_cell.angle_alpha   90.00
_cell.angle_beta   90.00
_cell.angle_gamma   90.00
#
_symmetry.space_group_name_H-M   'P 1'
#
loop_
_entity.id
_entity.type
_entity.pdbx_description
1 polymer ?
#
loop_
_entity_poly.entity_id
_entity_poly.type
_entity_poly.pdbx_seq_one_letter_code
_entity_poly.pdbx_strand_id
1 'polypeptide(L)'
;MKNFLNDWQKFFTSLDANQKVSLGIATLVVIAGMIGLVIWAQTPSLRLLYGALSEKDAAAIVNHLESQGIPYEVRSGGSAIFVPEKDVYKARMDVVSQGIVQGDAVGFEIFDKSSFGASDFIQRTNFIRAVQGELARTIAQLRGVHSARVMVVMPDNRLLLVNNDLETTAS
;
A
#
# COMPACT_ATOMS: atom_id res chain seq x y z
N MET A 1 14.07 -38.40 -40.22
CA MET A 1 13.68 -38.41 -38.78
C MET A 1 13.83 -39.77 -38.09
N LYS A 2 13.72 -40.93 -38.76
CA LYS A 2 13.83 -42.27 -38.10
C LYS A 2 15.24 -42.66 -37.62
N ASN A 3 16.29 -41.94 -38.02
CA ASN A 3 17.67 -42.28 -37.66
C ASN A 3 18.14 -41.62 -36.35
N PHE A 4 17.48 -40.54 -35.90
CA PHE A 4 17.92 -39.76 -34.74
C PHE A 4 17.94 -40.55 -33.43
N LEU A 5 16.95 -41.43 -33.22
CA LEU A 5 16.89 -42.30 -32.03
C LEU A 5 17.97 -43.38 -32.03
N ASN A 6 18.27 -43.95 -33.20
CA ASN A 6 19.30 -44.98 -33.34
C ASN A 6 20.70 -44.38 -33.19
N ASP A 7 20.90 -43.16 -33.68
CA ASP A 7 22.15 -42.42 -33.53
C ASP A 7 22.38 -42.04 -32.06
N TRP A 8 21.33 -41.69 -31.32
CA TRP A 8 21.36 -41.44 -29.87
C TRP A 8 21.71 -42.70 -29.06
N GLN A 9 21.13 -43.84 -29.42
CA GLN A 9 21.39 -45.11 -28.75
C GLN A 9 22.83 -45.59 -29.00
N LYS A 10 23.33 -45.45 -30.23
CA LYS A 10 24.72 -45.78 -30.58
C LYS A 10 25.71 -44.93 -29.79
N PHE A 11 25.45 -43.63 -29.70
CA PHE A 11 26.27 -42.68 -28.93
C PHE A 11 26.34 -43.05 -27.44
N PHE A 12 25.19 -43.41 -26.84
CA PHE A 12 25.17 -43.88 -25.45
C PHE A 12 25.83 -45.25 -25.26
N THR A 13 25.82 -46.14 -26.25
CA THR A 13 26.51 -47.44 -26.15
C THR A 13 28.01 -47.38 -26.44
N SER A 14 28.48 -46.37 -27.18
CA SER A 14 29.89 -46.19 -27.54
C SER A 14 30.74 -45.48 -26.48
N LEU A 15 30.10 -44.95 -25.42
CA LEU A 15 30.77 -44.24 -24.34
C LEU A 15 31.29 -45.21 -23.27
N ASP A 16 32.53 -44.98 -22.84
CA ASP A 16 33.16 -45.73 -21.75
C ASP A 16 32.46 -45.47 -20.41
N ALA A 17 32.60 -46.36 -19.43
CA ALA A 17 31.86 -46.28 -18.15
C ALA A 17 32.09 -44.92 -17.43
N ASN A 18 33.32 -44.41 -17.47
CA ASN A 18 33.68 -43.11 -16.90
C ASN A 18 33.09 -41.93 -17.69
N GLN A 19 32.91 -42.06 -19.01
CA GLN A 19 32.32 -41.03 -19.87
C GLN A 19 30.80 -40.93 -19.66
N LYS A 20 30.12 -42.05 -19.37
CA LYS A 20 28.70 -42.05 -19.00
C LYS A 20 28.45 -41.33 -17.68
N VAL A 21 29.30 -41.57 -16.69
CA VAL A 21 29.22 -40.92 -15.38
C VAL A 21 29.50 -39.42 -15.50
N SER A 22 30.54 -39.01 -16.23
CA SER A 22 30.85 -37.59 -16.43
C SER A 22 29.75 -36.86 -17.19
N LEU A 23 29.14 -37.49 -18.20
CA LEU A 23 28.01 -36.92 -18.94
C LEU A 23 26.77 -36.77 -18.03
N GLY A 24 26.49 -37.76 -17.17
CA GLY A 24 25.40 -37.68 -16.20
C GLY A 24 25.56 -36.52 -15.22
N ILE A 25 26.76 -36.36 -14.66
CA ILE A 25 27.11 -35.24 -13.77
C ILE A 25 26.98 -33.91 -14.50
N ALA A 26 27.55 -33.79 -15.71
CA ALA A 26 27.48 -32.56 -16.50
C ALA A 26 26.02 -32.15 -16.79
N THR A 27 25.17 -33.12 -17.14
CA THR A 27 23.75 -32.87 -17.40
C THR A 27 23.03 -32.39 -16.13
N LEU A 28 23.30 -33.02 -14.99
CA LEU A 28 22.78 -32.59 -13.69
C LEU A 28 23.20 -31.16 -13.33
N VAL A 29 24.47 -30.81 -13.54
CA VAL A 29 24.99 -29.45 -13.28
C VAL A 29 24.29 -28.43 -14.19
N VAL A 30 24.09 -28.74 -15.47
CA VAL A 30 23.38 -27.85 -16.39
C VAL A 30 21.94 -27.65 -15.97
N ILE A 31 21.23 -28.72 -15.58
CA ILE A 31 19.83 -28.62 -15.11
C ILE A 31 19.77 -27.80 -13.82
N ALA A 32 20.64 -28.07 -12.85
CA ALA A 32 20.69 -27.33 -11.59
C ALA A 32 21.03 -25.84 -11.83
N GLY A 33 21.97 -25.55 -12.72
CA GLY A 33 22.32 -24.19 -13.12
C GLY A 33 21.15 -23.45 -13.79
N MET A 34 20.41 -24.14 -14.66
CA MET A 34 19.24 -23.58 -15.34
C MET A 34 18.10 -23.26 -14.36
N ILE A 35 17.82 -24.16 -13.41
CA ILE A 35 16.85 -23.92 -12.34
C ILE A 35 17.30 -22.74 -11.48
N GLY A 36 18.60 -22.68 -11.12
CA GLY A 36 19.17 -21.56 -10.36
C GLY A 36 19.01 -20.21 -11.07
N LEU A 37 19.24 -20.17 -12.39
CA LEU A 37 19.06 -18.97 -13.21
C LEU A 37 17.59 -18.53 -13.26
N VAL A 38 16.64 -19.46 -13.36
CA VAL A 38 15.21 -19.14 -13.37
C VAL A 38 14.77 -18.53 -12.04
N ILE A 39 15.21 -19.11 -10.92
CA ILE A 39 14.91 -18.57 -9.57
C ILE A 39 15.52 -17.19 -9.41
N TRP A 40 16.78 -17.00 -9.82
CA TRP A 40 17.47 -15.71 -9.73
C TRP A 40 16.81 -14.64 -10.62
N ALA A 41 16.36 -15.00 -11.82
CA ALA A 41 15.64 -14.09 -12.71
C ALA A 41 14.25 -13.68 -12.20
N GLN A 42 13.68 -14.43 -11.25
CA GLN A 42 12.36 -14.19 -10.69
C GLN A 42 12.35 -13.26 -9.46
N THR A 43 13.49 -12.87 -8.91
CA THR A 43 13.51 -11.95 -7.75
C THR A 43 12.98 -10.57 -8.16
N PRO A 44 11.79 -10.16 -7.71
CA PRO A 44 11.20 -8.90 -8.15
C PRO A 44 11.96 -7.72 -7.54
N SER A 45 12.26 -6.68 -8.33
CA SER A 45 12.67 -5.40 -7.77
C SER A 45 11.49 -4.81 -6.99
N LEU A 46 11.61 -4.77 -5.66
CA LEU A 46 10.59 -4.19 -4.80
C LEU A 46 10.81 -2.68 -4.68
N ARG A 47 9.75 -1.91 -4.89
CA ARG A 47 9.75 -0.46 -4.77
C ARG A 47 8.67 -0.02 -3.77
N LEU A 48 8.93 1.08 -3.08
CA LEU A 48 8.04 1.65 -2.09
C LEU A 48 6.71 2.05 -2.74
N LEU A 49 5.62 1.50 -2.21
CA LEU A 49 4.25 1.91 -2.56
C LEU A 49 3.84 3.09 -1.68
N TYR A 50 3.83 2.89 -0.36
CA TYR A 50 3.53 3.90 0.65
C TYR A 50 4.45 3.74 1.87
N GLY A 51 4.76 4.87 2.51
CA GLY A 51 5.55 4.92 3.74
C GLY A 51 4.89 5.87 4.75
N ALA A 52 5.31 5.78 6.01
CA ALA A 52 4.73 6.53 7.13
C ALA A 52 3.20 6.30 7.27
N LEU A 53 2.76 5.06 7.03
CA LEU A 53 1.36 4.67 7.19
C LEU A 53 0.99 4.51 8.66
N SER A 54 -0.26 4.82 8.98
CA SER A 54 -0.89 4.37 10.22
C SER A 54 -1.07 2.84 10.18
N GLU A 55 -1.16 2.18 11.34
CA GLU A 55 -1.40 0.72 11.39
C GLU A 55 -2.70 0.33 10.67
N LYS A 56 -3.73 1.19 10.78
CA LYS A 56 -5.03 1.00 10.14
C LYS A 56 -4.94 1.07 8.63
N ASP A 57 -4.26 2.09 8.09
CA ASP A 57 -4.07 2.24 6.64
C ASP A 57 -3.19 1.13 6.09
N ALA A 58 -2.13 0.75 6.82
CA ALA A 58 -1.25 -0.35 6.44
C ALA A 58 -2.03 -1.67 6.35
N ALA A 59 -2.87 -1.98 7.35
CA ALA A 59 -3.72 -3.17 7.33
C ALA A 59 -4.71 -3.15 6.15
N ALA A 60 -5.32 -1.99 5.88
CA ALA A 60 -6.27 -1.86 4.77
C ALA A 60 -5.61 -2.04 3.40
N ILE A 61 -4.42 -1.48 3.20
CA ILE A 61 -3.63 -1.65 1.96
C ILE A 61 -3.17 -3.11 1.81
N VAL A 62 -2.68 -3.74 2.87
CA VAL A 62 -2.25 -5.15 2.83
C VAL A 62 -3.41 -6.06 2.43
N ASN A 63 -4.57 -5.92 3.08
CA ASN A 63 -5.77 -6.72 2.75
C ASN A 63 -6.18 -6.56 1.26
N HIS A 64 -6.07 -5.34 0.73
CA HIS A 64 -6.35 -5.09 -0.67
C HIS A 64 -5.32 -5.74 -1.60
N LEU A 65 -4.03 -5.61 -1.32
CA LEU A 65 -2.96 -6.24 -2.11
C LEU A 65 -3.09 -7.78 -2.12
N GLU A 66 -3.44 -8.37 -0.96
CA GLU A 66 -3.76 -9.80 -0.86
C GLU A 66 -4.95 -10.20 -1.73
N SER A 67 -6.03 -9.42 -1.70
CA SER A 67 -7.22 -9.69 -2.52
C SER A 67 -6.93 -9.66 -4.03
N GLN A 68 -5.94 -8.86 -4.45
CA GLN A 68 -5.51 -8.74 -5.84
C GLN A 68 -4.40 -9.74 -6.20
N GLY A 69 -3.90 -10.53 -5.25
CA GLY A 69 -2.77 -11.44 -5.45
C GLY A 69 -1.46 -10.72 -5.79
N ILE A 70 -1.32 -9.45 -5.39
CA ILE A 70 -0.11 -8.67 -5.62
C ILE A 70 0.89 -9.01 -4.50
N PRO A 71 2.07 -9.55 -4.81
CA PRO A 71 3.07 -9.84 -3.79
C PRO A 71 3.55 -8.51 -3.18
N TYR A 72 3.74 -8.50 -1.87
CA TYR A 72 4.11 -7.31 -1.12
C TYR A 72 5.10 -7.65 -0.02
N GLU A 73 5.81 -6.64 0.46
CA GLU A 73 6.68 -6.74 1.62
C GLU A 73 6.43 -5.56 2.55
N VAL A 74 6.23 -5.86 3.84
CA VAL A 74 6.05 -4.85 4.88
C VAL A 74 7.38 -4.63 5.58
N ARG A 75 7.84 -3.37 5.61
CA ARG A 75 9.08 -2.94 6.25
C ARG A 75 8.81 -1.86 7.29
N SER A 76 9.85 -1.44 8.00
CA SER A 76 9.79 -0.35 8.98
C SER A 76 8.71 -0.56 10.06
N GLY A 77 8.60 -1.80 10.55
CA GLY A 77 7.67 -2.16 11.62
C GLY A 77 6.18 -2.05 11.27
N GLY A 78 5.81 -2.09 9.98
CA GLY A 78 4.42 -1.94 9.54
C GLY A 78 4.12 -0.63 8.82
N SER A 79 4.99 0.37 8.96
CA SER A 79 4.75 1.72 8.43
C SER A 79 5.08 1.89 6.95
N ALA A 80 5.70 0.90 6.31
CA ALA A 80 6.08 0.97 4.89
C ALA A 80 5.73 -0.31 4.13
N ILE A 81 5.10 -0.15 2.97
CA ILE A 81 4.68 -1.25 2.09
C ILE A 81 5.42 -1.14 0.76
N PHE A 82 6.05 -2.23 0.35
CA PHE A 82 6.77 -2.38 -0.91
C PHE A 82 6.06 -3.41 -1.79
N VAL A 83 6.06 -3.16 -3.11
CA VAL A 83 5.48 -4.07 -4.12
C VAL A 83 6.42 -4.17 -5.33
N PRO A 84 6.31 -5.18 -6.21
CA PRO A 84 7.09 -5.26 -7.43
C PRO A 84 6.98 -3.99 -8.25
N GLU A 85 8.10 -3.54 -8.82
CA GLU A 85 8.18 -2.30 -9.58
C GLU A 85 7.14 -2.21 -10.71
N LYS A 86 6.85 -3.34 -11.37
CA LYS A 86 5.83 -3.47 -12.41
C LYS A 86 4.40 -3.16 -11.92
N ASP A 87 4.12 -3.39 -10.64
CA ASP A 87 2.78 -3.30 -10.06
C ASP A 87 2.57 -2.00 -9.26
N VAL A 88 3.65 -1.26 -8.92
CA VAL A 88 3.59 -0.06 -8.06
C VAL A 88 2.54 0.95 -8.52
N TYR A 89 2.55 1.33 -9.80
CA TYR A 89 1.65 2.37 -10.31
C TYR A 89 0.20 1.89 -10.36
N LYS A 90 -0.02 0.62 -10.73
CA LYS A 90 -1.33 0.01 -10.74
C LYS A 90 -1.91 -0.08 -9.33
N ALA A 91 -1.15 -0.67 -8.41
CA ALA A 91 -1.53 -0.77 -7.00
C ALA A 91 -1.82 0.60 -6.37
N ARG A 92 -1.04 1.63 -6.71
CA ARG A 92 -1.28 3.00 -6.24
C ARG A 92 -2.61 3.55 -6.76
N MET A 93 -2.91 3.35 -8.04
CA MET A 93 -4.18 3.77 -8.63
C MET A 93 -5.35 3.02 -8.00
N ASP A 94 -5.22 1.71 -7.81
CA ASP A 94 -6.25 0.86 -7.21
C ASP A 94 -6.57 1.30 -5.79
N VAL A 95 -5.55 1.53 -4.96
CA VAL A 95 -5.67 2.04 -3.58
C VAL A 95 -6.42 3.38 -3.53
N VAL A 96 -6.12 4.29 -4.45
CA VAL A 96 -6.79 5.61 -4.54
C VAL A 96 -8.24 5.45 -5.02
N SER A 97 -8.47 4.63 -6.05
CA SER A 97 -9.81 4.44 -6.63
C SER A 97 -10.81 3.81 -5.65
N GLN A 98 -10.31 2.95 -4.76
CA GLN A 98 -11.13 2.31 -3.72
C GLN A 98 -11.24 3.16 -2.45
N GLY A 99 -10.51 4.29 -2.36
CA GLY A 99 -10.49 5.13 -1.17
C GLY A 99 -9.98 4.38 0.06
N ILE A 100 -9.04 3.45 -0.12
CA ILE A 100 -8.49 2.61 0.96
C ILE A 100 -7.71 3.45 1.98
N VAL A 101 -6.96 4.44 1.49
CA VAL A 101 -6.35 5.45 2.34
C VAL A 101 -7.38 6.55 2.54
N GLN A 102 -8.21 6.39 3.56
CA GLN A 102 -9.03 7.48 4.05
C GLN A 102 -8.12 8.26 4.98
N GLY A 103 -7.66 9.44 4.53
CA GLY A 103 -7.01 10.36 5.45
C GLY A 103 -7.92 10.50 6.66
N ASP A 104 -7.43 10.12 7.84
CA ASP A 104 -8.22 10.17 9.07
C ASP A 104 -8.84 11.56 9.19
N ALA A 105 -10.11 11.60 9.60
CA ALA A 105 -10.81 12.85 9.81
C ALA A 105 -9.98 13.67 10.82
N VAL A 106 -9.39 14.76 10.35
CA VAL A 106 -8.44 15.55 11.15
C VAL A 106 -9.15 16.09 12.39
N GLY A 107 -8.85 15.50 13.55
CA GLY A 107 -9.36 15.92 14.85
C GLY A 107 -8.50 17.01 15.49
N PHE A 108 -8.48 17.05 16.83
CA PHE A 108 -7.64 18.01 17.58
C PHE A 108 -6.13 17.75 17.44
N GLU A 109 -5.73 16.62 16.86
CA GLU A 109 -4.36 16.26 16.50
C GLU A 109 -3.65 17.35 15.65
N ILE A 110 -4.43 18.16 14.92
CA ILE A 110 -3.91 19.29 14.15
C ILE A 110 -3.20 20.34 15.02
N PHE A 111 -3.51 20.41 16.31
CA PHE A 111 -2.92 21.35 17.26
C PHE A 111 -1.64 20.83 17.91
N ASP A 112 -1.36 19.52 17.85
CA ASP A 112 -0.12 18.94 18.37
C ASP A 112 1.09 19.34 17.51
N LYS A 113 0.83 19.72 16.25
CA LYS A 113 1.83 20.31 15.36
C LYS A 113 1.94 21.80 15.65
N SER A 114 2.95 22.18 16.44
CA SER A 114 3.22 23.57 16.78
C SER A 114 3.41 24.42 15.51
N SER A 115 2.46 25.31 15.23
CA SER A 115 2.55 26.29 14.14
C SER A 115 2.89 27.65 14.76
N PHE A 116 4.18 27.89 14.95
CA PHE A 116 4.67 29.19 15.43
C PHE A 116 4.31 30.28 14.41
N GLY A 117 3.59 31.31 14.85
CA GLY A 117 3.15 32.41 13.97
C GLY A 117 1.83 32.20 13.22
N ALA A 118 1.02 31.20 13.59
CA ALA A 118 -0.32 31.04 13.03
C ALA A 118 -1.23 32.23 13.38
N SER A 119 -1.98 32.75 12.40
CA SER A 119 -2.96 33.82 12.63
C SER A 119 -4.22 33.30 13.32
N ASP A 120 -4.98 34.19 13.95
CA ASP A 120 -6.27 33.87 14.59
C ASP A 120 -7.26 33.21 13.62
N PHE A 121 -7.24 33.62 12.34
CA PHE A 121 -8.05 33.01 11.30
C PHE A 121 -7.68 31.53 11.07
N ILE A 122 -6.38 31.22 11.06
CA ILE A 122 -5.90 29.85 10.91
C ILE A 122 -6.24 29.02 12.16
N GLN A 123 -6.07 29.57 13.36
CA GLN A 123 -6.47 28.87 14.59
C GLN A 123 -7.97 28.58 14.61
N ARG A 124 -8.81 29.54 14.21
CA ARG A 124 -10.26 29.36 14.11
C ARG A 124 -10.65 28.30 13.09
N THR A 125 -10.01 28.33 11.91
CA THR A 125 -10.25 27.32 10.86
C THR A 125 -9.86 25.93 11.34
N ASN A 126 -8.70 25.79 12.00
CA ASN A 126 -8.25 24.53 12.57
C ASN A 126 -9.19 24.04 13.67
N PHE A 127 -9.73 24.95 14.49
CA PHE A 127 -10.71 24.61 15.52
C PHE A 127 -11.99 24.04 14.91
N ILE A 128 -12.54 24.70 13.88
CA ILE A 128 -13.72 24.21 13.15
C ILE A 128 -13.44 22.82 12.55
N ARG A 129 -12.29 22.63 11.90
CA ARG A 129 -11.91 21.34 11.31
C ARG A 129 -11.79 20.24 12.36
N ALA A 130 -11.16 20.53 13.50
CA ALA A 130 -11.01 19.59 14.60
C ALA A 130 -12.37 19.17 15.18
N VAL A 131 -13.28 20.13 15.38
CA VAL A 131 -14.66 19.86 15.84
C VAL A 131 -15.41 19.00 14.83
N GLN A 132 -15.32 19.31 13.53
CA GLN A 132 -15.92 18.49 12.46
C GLN A 132 -15.38 17.06 12.47
N GLY A 133 -14.06 16.89 12.63
CA GLY A 133 -13.40 15.59 12.73
C GLY A 133 -13.88 14.77 13.94
N GLU A 134 -13.96 15.40 15.11
CA GLU A 134 -14.41 14.73 16.33
C GLU A 134 -15.90 14.36 16.30
N LEU A 135 -16.74 15.22 15.75
CA LEU A 135 -18.15 14.91 15.54
C LEU A 135 -18.31 13.75 14.55
N ALA A 136 -17.59 13.77 13.43
CA ALA A 136 -17.59 12.67 12.47
C ALA A 136 -17.13 11.36 13.12
N ARG A 137 -16.07 11.39 13.94
CA ARG A 137 -15.57 10.21 14.67
C ARG A 137 -16.59 9.68 15.66
N THR A 138 -17.25 10.56 16.41
CA THR A 138 -18.29 10.20 17.38
C THR A 138 -19.50 9.56 16.68
N ILE A 139 -19.96 10.15 15.57
CA ILE A 139 -21.09 9.62 14.80
C ILE A 139 -20.74 8.27 14.16
N ALA A 140 -19.51 8.10 13.66
CA ALA A 140 -19.03 6.85 13.10
C ALA A 140 -18.95 5.69 14.12
N GLN A 141 -18.92 5.98 15.43
CA GLN A 141 -18.99 4.95 16.47
C GLN A 141 -20.40 4.38 16.68
N LEU A 142 -21.44 5.02 16.14
CA LEU A 142 -22.81 4.54 16.25
C LEU A 142 -23.00 3.27 15.42
N ARG A 143 -23.69 2.27 16.01
CA ARG A 143 -23.93 0.99 15.35
C ARG A 143 -24.76 1.17 14.08
N GLY A 144 -24.21 0.77 12.94
CA GLY A 144 -24.86 0.90 11.63
C GLY A 144 -24.41 2.11 10.81
N VAL A 145 -23.55 2.98 11.36
CA VAL A 145 -22.92 4.07 10.60
C VAL A 145 -21.59 3.57 10.05
N HIS A 146 -21.46 3.52 8.71
CA HIS A 146 -20.20 3.11 8.06
C HIS A 146 -19.20 4.27 7.94
N SER A 147 -19.69 5.47 7.64
CA SER A 147 -18.91 6.69 7.57
C SER A 147 -19.77 7.90 7.92
N ALA A 148 -19.15 8.95 8.44
CA ALA A 148 -19.81 10.20 8.78
C ALA A 148 -18.97 11.38 8.29
N ARG A 149 -19.64 12.41 7.76
CA ARG A 149 -19.05 13.69 7.40
C ARG A 149 -19.89 14.75 8.07
N VAL A 150 -19.23 15.69 8.74
CA VAL A 150 -19.89 16.79 9.44
C VAL A 150 -19.32 18.10 8.93
N MET A 151 -20.18 19.01 8.49
CA MET A 151 -19.81 20.36 8.10
C MET A 151 -20.45 21.35 9.07
N VAL A 152 -19.63 21.91 9.98
CA VAL A 152 -20.06 22.96 10.91
C VAL A 152 -19.78 24.33 10.31
N VAL A 153 -20.80 25.19 10.29
CA VAL A 153 -20.72 26.59 9.92
C VAL A 153 -20.89 27.44 11.18
N MET A 154 -19.82 28.11 11.61
CA MET A 154 -19.85 29.05 12.73
C MET A 154 -19.70 30.50 12.22
N PRO A 155 -20.64 31.39 12.53
CA PRO A 155 -20.58 32.79 12.11
C PRO A 155 -19.35 33.50 12.68
N ASP A 156 -18.83 34.49 11.97
CA ASP A 156 -17.66 35.25 12.43
C ASP A 156 -18.03 36.19 13.59
N ASN A 157 -17.21 36.20 14.64
CA ASN A 157 -17.28 37.21 15.70
C ASN A 157 -16.74 38.54 15.17
N ARG A 158 -17.53 39.24 14.36
CA ARG A 158 -17.28 40.65 14.07
C ARG A 158 -17.96 41.47 15.15
N LEU A 159 -17.19 42.35 15.81
CA LEU A 159 -17.68 43.34 16.79
C LEU A 159 -18.58 44.44 16.15
N LEU A 160 -19.20 44.16 15.00
CA LEU A 160 -19.98 45.10 14.24
C LEU A 160 -21.46 44.89 14.57
N LEU A 161 -22.08 45.97 15.03
CA LEU A 161 -23.46 46.15 15.46
C LEU A 161 -24.49 45.60 14.46
N VAL A 162 -24.65 44.29 14.40
CA VAL A 162 -25.69 43.63 13.60
C VAL A 162 -26.47 42.74 14.56
N ASN A 163 -27.71 43.14 14.83
CA ASN A 163 -28.72 42.37 15.57
C ASN A 163 -29.21 41.15 14.75
N ASN A 164 -28.29 40.33 14.23
CA ASN A 164 -28.60 39.01 13.68
C ASN A 164 -27.75 37.99 14.43
N ASP A 165 -28.38 37.30 15.37
CA ASP A 165 -27.87 36.08 15.97
C ASP A 165 -27.84 35.00 14.87
N LEU A 166 -26.78 35.00 14.05
CA LEU A 166 -26.55 33.91 13.12
C LEU A 166 -26.32 32.65 13.96
N GLU A 167 -27.17 31.64 13.79
CA GLU A 167 -27.05 30.40 14.53
C GLU A 167 -25.96 29.51 13.94
N THR A 168 -25.24 28.79 14.81
CA THR A 168 -24.31 27.76 14.36
C THR A 168 -25.10 26.61 13.74
N THR A 169 -24.78 26.26 12.49
CA THR A 169 -25.46 25.19 11.75
C THR A 169 -24.50 24.06 11.45
N ALA A 170 -25.01 22.82 11.38
CA ALA A 170 -24.25 21.65 10.97
C ALA A 170 -25.01 20.84 9.90
N SER A 171 -24.29 20.22 8.97
CA SER A 171 -24.80 19.26 7.99
C SER A 171 -23.96 18.00 7.87
#